data_AF-A0A9X2MUU9-F1
#
_entry.id   AF-A0A9X2MUU9-F1
#
_cell.length_a   1.000
_cell.length_b   1.000
_cell.length_c   1.000
_cell.angle_alpha   90.00
_cell.angle_beta   90.00
_cell.angle_gamma   90.00
#
_symmetry.space_group_name_H-M   'P 1'
#
loop_
_entity.id
_entity.type
_entity.pdbx_description
1 polymer ?
#
loop_
_entity_poly.entity_id
_entity_poly.type
_entity_poly.pdbx_seq_one_letter_code
_entity_poly.pdbx_strand_id
1 'polypeptide(L)'
;MPTNHSVERAIDYIEERLNEPLPLEQIAKTASLSLPHLYRMFYAMTGHPVKEYIRKRRVSEAAVLLRHTGLPAIDIGFRCGFDSYQTFIQTFKRYTGMTPGLYRKAELVYSFERISLSERVDYMEKREVSERFPDVKVVRLAARRGVSKVYAAEQEKGIEEIALRSAGEELASRGMDASRMALFGWNVDSNELTEAQGYEVAVVPSDDGDELLPLDDGWRPCELPGGLYAVTYAPAGDGAVIEAAWNRIVSEWLPQSAFEMERPFFLEEYQQFNGKIARLKLCLPVRRHARIETIRFEERQPERAIVFRAEGDDGVSKADQASVAWLERNGLADDERIGVGMSCGFPPGEVTYYEVILFLPDEGLQLMEGESVTMLGGGCYACLRTAAGGSMTGVLEKMHRWLDTSADYEPDGEREWHVRYLLDDSEDQGAFAECRVPVRLRGEQRR
;
A
#
# COMPACT_ATOMS: atom_id res chain seq x y z
N MET A 1 13.92 9.45 -34.47
CA MET A 1 13.99 8.37 -33.47
C MET A 1 12.56 7.98 -33.15
N PRO A 2 12.12 6.72 -33.33
CA PRO A 2 10.80 6.32 -32.86
C PRO A 2 10.73 6.50 -31.33
N THR A 3 9.68 7.17 -30.88
CA THR A 3 9.48 7.69 -29.53
C THR A 3 8.81 6.65 -28.62
N ASN A 4 8.72 6.95 -27.32
CA ASN A 4 7.96 6.18 -26.32
C ASN A 4 6.58 5.72 -26.84
N HIS A 5 5.95 6.60 -27.61
CA HIS A 5 4.66 6.42 -28.27
C HIS A 5 4.58 5.21 -29.22
N SER A 6 5.65 4.84 -29.96
CA SER A 6 5.60 3.66 -30.84
C SER A 6 5.53 2.35 -30.07
N VAL A 7 6.22 2.25 -28.93
CA VAL A 7 6.17 1.04 -28.10
C VAL A 7 4.88 1.01 -27.28
N GLU A 8 4.41 2.16 -26.79
CA GLU A 8 3.10 2.25 -26.12
C GLU A 8 1.97 1.76 -27.05
N ARG A 9 1.93 2.23 -28.30
CA ARG A 9 0.96 1.73 -29.31
C ARG A 9 1.07 0.22 -29.57
N ALA A 10 2.26 -0.36 -29.44
CA ALA A 10 2.44 -1.80 -29.55
C ALA A 10 1.83 -2.53 -28.35
N ILE A 11 1.99 -1.97 -27.14
CA ILE A 11 1.41 -2.47 -25.89
C ILE A 11 -0.12 -2.37 -25.95
N ASP A 12 -0.68 -1.21 -26.30
CA ASP A 12 -2.13 -1.02 -26.46
C ASP A 12 -2.75 -2.06 -27.37
N TYR A 13 -2.16 -2.22 -28.56
CA TYR A 13 -2.64 -3.17 -29.55
C TYR A 13 -2.64 -4.62 -29.03
N ILE A 14 -1.64 -4.98 -28.21
CA ILE A 14 -1.54 -6.29 -27.58
C ILE A 14 -2.62 -6.45 -26.50
N GLU A 15 -2.76 -5.49 -25.59
CA GLU A 15 -3.67 -5.55 -24.45
C GLU A 15 -5.14 -5.67 -24.90
N GLU A 16 -5.54 -4.89 -25.90
CA GLU A 16 -6.88 -4.93 -26.50
C GLU A 16 -7.24 -6.29 -27.11
N ARG A 17 -6.24 -7.13 -27.44
CA ARG A 17 -6.39 -8.35 -28.25
C ARG A 17 -5.72 -9.57 -27.62
N LEU A 18 -5.56 -9.57 -26.29
CA LEU A 18 -4.90 -10.69 -25.59
C LEU A 18 -5.61 -12.04 -25.81
N ASN A 19 -6.92 -12.03 -26.05
CA ASN A 19 -7.75 -13.20 -26.35
C ASN A 19 -7.69 -13.66 -27.82
N GLU A 20 -7.00 -12.94 -28.71
CA GLU A 20 -6.97 -13.21 -30.15
C GLU A 20 -5.58 -13.68 -30.63
N PRO A 21 -5.44 -14.29 -31.82
CA PRO A 21 -4.14 -14.48 -32.44
C PRO A 21 -3.42 -13.13 -32.65
N LEU A 22 -2.16 -13.04 -32.19
CA LEU A 22 -1.35 -11.82 -32.25
C LEU A 22 -0.10 -12.02 -33.12
N PRO A 23 -0.20 -11.94 -34.47
CA PRO A 23 0.96 -11.97 -35.35
C PRO A 23 1.88 -10.78 -35.07
N LEU A 24 3.17 -11.03 -34.90
CA LEU A 24 4.12 -9.96 -34.55
C LEU A 24 4.31 -8.94 -35.68
N GLU A 25 4.09 -9.35 -36.93
CA GLU A 25 4.11 -8.48 -38.09
C GLU A 25 2.99 -7.44 -38.01
N GLN A 26 1.83 -7.80 -37.48
CA GLN A 26 0.72 -6.87 -37.27
C GLN A 26 1.01 -5.91 -36.12
N ILE A 27 1.55 -6.40 -35.00
CA ILE A 27 1.98 -5.55 -33.88
C ILE A 27 3.02 -4.53 -34.36
N ALA A 28 4.02 -4.97 -35.11
CA ALA A 28 5.06 -4.10 -35.66
C ALA A 28 4.46 -3.04 -36.60
N LYS A 29 3.55 -3.46 -37.49
CA LYS A 29 2.86 -2.55 -38.41
C LYS A 29 2.03 -1.50 -37.65
N THR A 30 1.28 -1.90 -36.63
CA THR A 30 0.51 -0.96 -35.80
C THR A 30 1.42 0.03 -35.09
N ALA A 31 2.55 -0.41 -34.55
CA ALA A 31 3.55 0.43 -33.90
C ALA A 31 4.33 1.35 -34.86
N SER A 32 4.11 1.25 -36.17
CA SER A 32 4.92 1.89 -37.22
C SER A 32 6.40 1.49 -37.14
N LEU A 33 6.68 0.23 -36.76
CA LEU A 33 8.03 -0.33 -36.61
C LEU A 33 8.25 -1.47 -37.61
N SER A 34 9.51 -1.69 -38.00
CA SER A 34 9.89 -2.98 -38.59
C SER A 34 9.98 -4.04 -37.51
N LEU A 35 9.77 -5.32 -37.86
CA LEU A 35 9.80 -6.42 -36.88
C LEU A 35 11.12 -6.50 -36.07
N PRO A 36 12.32 -6.36 -36.67
CA PRO A 36 13.57 -6.31 -35.90
C PRO A 36 13.70 -5.08 -35.00
N HIS A 37 13.01 -3.99 -35.33
CA HIS A 37 13.00 -2.77 -34.54
C HIS A 37 12.02 -2.89 -33.35
N LEU A 38 10.86 -3.51 -33.56
CA LEU A 38 9.91 -3.87 -32.50
C LEU A 38 10.61 -4.70 -31.41
N TYR A 39 11.31 -5.78 -31.77
CA TYR A 39 12.01 -6.61 -30.78
C TYR A 39 13.00 -5.81 -29.92
N ARG A 40 13.82 -4.96 -30.56
CA ARG A 40 14.85 -4.19 -29.87
C ARG A 40 14.23 -3.12 -28.97
N MET A 41 13.31 -2.32 -29.49
CA MET A 41 12.72 -1.21 -28.74
C MET A 41 11.78 -1.70 -27.65
N PHE A 42 10.96 -2.71 -27.93
CA PHE A 42 10.07 -3.27 -26.92
C PHE A 42 10.89 -3.83 -25.74
N TYR A 43 11.95 -4.60 -26.00
CA TYR A 43 12.83 -5.09 -24.94
C TYR A 43 13.54 -3.96 -24.20
N ALA A 44 14.09 -2.97 -24.92
CA ALA A 44 14.80 -1.86 -24.31
C ALA A 44 13.91 -1.02 -23.39
N MET A 45 12.62 -0.87 -23.71
CA MET A 45 11.69 -0.03 -22.96
C MET A 45 10.91 -0.78 -21.87
N THR A 46 10.59 -2.05 -22.09
CA THR A 46 9.78 -2.86 -21.15
C THR A 46 10.61 -3.83 -20.31
N GLY A 47 11.89 -4.02 -20.65
CA GLY A 47 12.75 -5.06 -20.10
C GLY A 47 12.35 -6.49 -20.49
N HIS A 48 11.36 -6.67 -21.37
CA HIS A 48 10.78 -7.97 -21.70
C HIS A 48 10.70 -8.19 -23.22
N PRO A 49 10.99 -9.40 -23.72
CA PRO A 49 10.68 -9.73 -25.11
C PRO A 49 9.17 -9.67 -25.36
N VAL A 50 8.74 -9.10 -26.48
CA VAL A 50 7.31 -8.92 -26.82
C VAL A 50 6.47 -10.20 -26.71
N LYS A 51 7.00 -11.36 -27.15
CA LYS A 51 6.31 -12.65 -27.02
C LYS A 51 6.19 -13.12 -25.57
N GLU A 52 7.17 -12.78 -24.74
CA GLU A 52 7.16 -13.13 -23.32
C GLU A 52 6.16 -12.27 -22.57
N TYR A 53 6.11 -10.96 -22.87
CA TYR A 53 5.10 -10.03 -22.38
C TYR A 53 3.68 -10.54 -22.64
N ILE A 54 3.35 -10.86 -23.91
CA ILE A 54 2.04 -11.41 -24.30
C ILE A 54 1.69 -12.65 -23.45
N ARG A 55 2.64 -13.59 -23.31
CA ARG A 55 2.39 -14.83 -22.55
C ARG A 55 2.15 -14.55 -21.07
N LYS A 56 2.94 -13.67 -20.45
CA LYS A 56 2.78 -13.32 -19.03
C LYS A 56 1.44 -12.64 -18.77
N ARG A 57 1.03 -11.71 -19.65
CA ARG A 57 -0.29 -11.06 -19.60
C ARG A 57 -1.43 -12.07 -19.74
N ARG A 58 -1.39 -12.96 -20.74
CA ARG A 58 -2.38 -14.03 -20.91
C ARG A 58 -2.47 -14.97 -19.70
N VAL A 59 -1.34 -15.30 -19.08
CA VAL A 59 -1.35 -16.12 -17.85
C VAL A 59 -1.93 -15.35 -16.67
N SER A 60 -1.67 -14.04 -16.57
CA SER A 60 -2.30 -13.18 -15.55
C SER A 60 -3.83 -13.18 -15.70
N GLU A 61 -4.36 -13.00 -16.91
CA GLU A 61 -5.81 -13.05 -17.17
C GLU A 61 -6.40 -14.43 -16.83
N ALA A 62 -5.70 -15.51 -17.21
CA ALA A 62 -6.12 -16.87 -16.90
C ALA A 62 -6.13 -17.13 -15.38
N ALA A 63 -5.16 -16.58 -14.65
CA ALA A 63 -5.06 -16.73 -13.20
C ALA A 63 -6.25 -16.09 -12.49
N VAL A 64 -6.66 -14.90 -12.91
CA VAL A 64 -7.88 -14.21 -12.43
C VAL A 64 -9.12 -15.07 -12.71
N LEU A 65 -9.32 -15.51 -13.95
CA LEU A 65 -10.48 -16.33 -14.32
C LEU A 65 -10.52 -17.66 -13.56
N LEU A 66 -9.37 -18.29 -13.29
CA LEU A 66 -9.30 -19.53 -12.53
C LEU A 66 -9.72 -19.37 -11.07
N ARG A 67 -9.48 -18.20 -10.47
CA ARG A 67 -9.81 -17.88 -9.07
C ARG A 67 -11.27 -17.47 -8.91
N HIS A 68 -11.78 -16.66 -9.83
CA HIS A 68 -13.09 -16.01 -9.67
C HIS A 68 -14.23 -16.69 -10.44
N THR A 69 -13.93 -17.72 -11.24
CA THR A 69 -14.96 -18.43 -12.01
C THR A 69 -14.89 -19.95 -11.87
N GLY A 70 -16.04 -20.60 -12.04
CA GLY A 70 -16.16 -22.06 -12.13
C GLY A 70 -15.83 -22.63 -13.51
N LEU A 71 -15.36 -21.81 -14.47
CA LEU A 71 -15.14 -22.26 -15.86
C LEU A 71 -14.09 -23.38 -15.92
N PRO A 72 -14.22 -24.35 -16.85
CA PRO A 72 -13.17 -25.35 -17.08
C PRO A 72 -11.84 -24.69 -17.45
N ALA A 73 -10.73 -25.20 -16.90
CA ALA A 73 -9.40 -24.65 -17.17
C ALA A 73 -9.01 -24.67 -18.65
N ILE A 74 -9.54 -25.63 -19.41
CA ILE A 74 -9.38 -25.71 -20.86
C ILE A 74 -10.03 -24.53 -21.58
N ASP A 75 -11.26 -24.18 -21.20
CA ASP A 75 -12.00 -23.06 -21.78
C ASP A 75 -11.33 -21.73 -21.43
N ILE A 76 -10.83 -21.60 -20.19
CA ILE A 76 -10.06 -20.42 -19.77
C ILE A 76 -8.80 -20.27 -20.63
N GLY A 77 -8.05 -21.35 -20.86
CA GLY A 77 -6.87 -21.33 -21.72
C GLY A 77 -7.18 -20.79 -23.12
N PHE A 78 -8.23 -21.29 -23.77
CA PHE A 78 -8.63 -20.79 -25.08
C PHE A 78 -9.15 -19.34 -25.05
N ARG A 79 -9.92 -18.95 -24.03
CA ARG A 79 -10.40 -17.57 -23.84
C ARG A 79 -9.28 -16.57 -23.65
N CYS A 80 -8.17 -16.99 -23.04
CA CYS A 80 -6.98 -16.16 -22.89
C CYS A 80 -6.04 -16.23 -24.11
N GLY A 81 -6.51 -16.71 -25.27
CA GLY A 81 -5.78 -16.67 -26.53
C GLY A 81 -4.68 -17.73 -26.69
N PHE A 82 -4.69 -18.82 -25.92
CA PHE A 82 -3.76 -19.94 -26.14
C PHE A 82 -4.26 -20.86 -27.26
N ASP A 83 -3.38 -21.20 -28.20
CA ASP A 83 -3.73 -22.06 -29.36
C ASP A 83 -3.99 -23.53 -28.97
N SER A 84 -3.52 -23.97 -27.81
CA SER A 84 -3.73 -25.32 -27.31
C SER A 84 -3.70 -25.37 -25.79
N TYR A 85 -4.49 -26.29 -25.23
CA TYR A 85 -4.54 -26.54 -23.79
C TYR A 85 -3.19 -26.99 -23.21
N GLN A 86 -2.41 -27.77 -23.97
CA GLN A 86 -1.08 -28.20 -23.55
C GLN A 86 -0.13 -27.00 -23.40
N THR A 87 -0.14 -26.06 -24.35
CA THR A 87 0.69 -24.85 -24.28
C THR A 87 0.27 -23.98 -23.12
N PHE A 88 -1.03 -23.85 -22.88
CA PHE A 88 -1.58 -23.16 -21.73
C PHE A 88 -1.06 -23.75 -20.41
N ILE A 89 -1.24 -25.05 -20.15
CA ILE A 89 -0.81 -25.68 -18.90
C ILE A 89 0.69 -25.50 -18.67
N GLN A 90 1.52 -25.74 -19.70
CA GLN A 90 2.97 -25.62 -19.57
C GLN A 90 3.39 -24.18 -19.26
N THR A 91 2.80 -23.20 -19.96
CA THR A 91 3.11 -21.78 -19.76
C THR A 91 2.60 -21.28 -18.41
N PHE A 92 1.39 -21.68 -18.03
CA PHE A 92 0.79 -21.35 -16.73
C PHE A 92 1.65 -21.90 -15.59
N LYS A 93 1.98 -23.19 -15.61
CA LYS A 93 2.85 -23.82 -14.60
C LYS A 93 4.24 -23.19 -14.56
N ARG A 94 4.80 -22.81 -15.71
CA ARG A 94 6.10 -22.14 -15.77
C ARG A 94 6.12 -20.82 -15.00
N TYR A 95 5.05 -20.03 -15.09
CA TYR A 95 5.02 -18.71 -14.45
C TYR A 95 4.42 -18.72 -13.04
N THR A 96 3.46 -19.60 -12.75
CA THR A 96 2.80 -19.67 -11.44
C THR A 96 3.37 -20.74 -10.51
N GLY A 97 4.25 -21.62 -11.03
CA GLY A 97 4.76 -22.80 -10.32
C GLY A 97 3.76 -23.96 -10.23
N MET A 98 2.50 -23.76 -10.60
CA MET A 98 1.41 -24.71 -10.37
C MET A 98 0.58 -25.00 -11.62
N THR A 99 -0.01 -26.19 -11.70
CA THR A 99 -1.01 -26.47 -12.74
C THR A 99 -2.31 -25.70 -12.47
N PRO A 100 -3.11 -25.31 -13.50
CA PRO A 100 -4.35 -24.55 -13.33
C PRO A 100 -5.32 -25.11 -12.27
N GLY A 101 -5.50 -26.44 -12.22
CA GLY A 101 -6.39 -27.08 -11.26
C GLY A 101 -5.92 -27.02 -9.81
N LEU A 102 -4.60 -27.08 -9.58
CA LEU A 102 -4.02 -26.87 -8.24
C LEU A 102 -4.09 -25.40 -7.85
N TYR A 103 -3.74 -24.52 -8.79
CA TYR A 103 -3.75 -23.07 -8.59
C TYR A 103 -5.12 -22.55 -8.16
N ARG A 104 -6.22 -23.09 -8.72
CA ARG A 104 -7.59 -22.76 -8.31
C ARG A 104 -7.85 -22.96 -6.80
N LYS A 105 -7.24 -24.00 -6.21
CA LYS A 105 -7.40 -24.36 -4.80
C LYS A 105 -6.39 -23.69 -3.87
N ALA A 106 -5.33 -23.10 -4.43
CA ALA A 106 -4.27 -22.45 -3.67
C ALA A 106 -4.67 -21.00 -3.34
N GLU A 107 -4.17 -20.44 -2.23
CA GLU A 107 -4.39 -19.03 -1.88
C GLU A 107 -3.45 -18.06 -2.63
N LEU A 108 -2.63 -18.57 -3.54
CA LEU A 108 -1.67 -17.80 -4.32
C LEU A 108 -2.36 -16.94 -5.40
N VAL A 109 -1.86 -15.72 -5.57
CA VAL A 109 -2.26 -14.78 -6.63
C VAL A 109 -1.04 -14.48 -7.51
N TYR A 110 -1.04 -15.01 -8.72
CA TYR A 110 -0.13 -14.63 -9.80
C TYR A 110 -0.72 -13.45 -10.55
N SER A 111 0.07 -12.38 -10.64
CA SER A 111 -0.27 -11.21 -11.44
C SER A 111 0.94 -10.73 -12.22
N PHE A 112 0.71 -10.38 -13.48
CA PHE A 112 1.68 -9.68 -14.31
C PHE A 112 0.96 -8.54 -15.02
N GLU A 113 1.29 -7.31 -14.66
CA GLU A 113 0.57 -6.10 -15.07
C GLU A 113 0.85 -5.69 -16.51
N ARG A 114 -0.09 -4.93 -17.09
CA ARG A 114 0.20 -4.14 -18.28
C ARG A 114 1.37 -3.22 -17.95
N ILE A 115 2.39 -3.22 -18.82
CA ILE A 115 3.46 -2.24 -18.71
C ILE A 115 2.94 -0.94 -19.33
N SER A 116 2.88 0.13 -18.57
CA SER A 116 2.63 1.47 -19.10
C SER A 116 3.96 2.22 -19.13
N LEU A 117 4.37 2.74 -20.29
CA LEU A 117 5.64 3.45 -20.41
C LEU A 117 5.54 4.92 -19.95
N SER A 118 4.34 5.39 -19.64
CA SER A 118 4.12 6.63 -18.88
C SER A 118 4.31 6.40 -17.38
N GLU A 119 4.06 5.18 -16.90
CA GLU A 119 4.29 4.76 -15.51
C GLU A 119 5.75 4.35 -15.31
N ARG A 120 6.58 5.29 -14.86
CA ARG A 120 7.94 4.95 -14.43
C ARG A 120 7.88 4.39 -13.01
N VAL A 121 8.35 3.16 -12.84
CA VAL A 121 8.81 2.67 -11.52
C VAL A 121 10.04 3.48 -11.17
N ASP A 122 9.80 4.62 -10.53
CA ASP A 122 10.82 5.64 -10.23
C ASP A 122 11.56 5.32 -8.92
N TYR A 123 11.07 4.33 -8.18
CA TYR A 123 11.60 3.96 -6.88
C TYR A 123 11.56 2.46 -6.65
N MET A 124 12.71 1.88 -6.29
CA MET A 124 12.78 0.54 -5.72
C MET A 124 12.94 0.68 -4.21
N GLU A 125 12.00 0.10 -3.47
CA GLU A 125 12.07 -0.01 -2.01
C GLU A 125 13.30 -0.80 -1.54
N LYS A 126 13.59 -0.73 -0.24
CA LYS A 126 14.57 -1.63 0.37
C LYS A 126 14.17 -3.09 0.08
N ARG A 127 15.16 -3.93 -0.23
CA ARG A 127 14.96 -5.32 -0.67
C ARG A 127 14.00 -6.12 0.22
N GLU A 128 14.10 -5.97 1.55
CA GLU A 128 13.26 -6.68 2.52
C GLU A 128 11.77 -6.29 2.41
N VAL A 129 11.47 -5.00 2.30
CA VAL A 129 10.08 -4.50 2.13
C VAL A 129 9.54 -4.95 0.79
N SER A 130 10.35 -4.89 -0.27
CA SER A 130 9.96 -5.38 -1.59
C SER A 130 9.73 -6.90 -1.63
N GLU A 131 10.43 -7.69 -0.82
CA GLU A 131 10.23 -9.14 -0.71
C GLU A 131 8.97 -9.49 0.11
N ARG A 132 8.62 -8.68 1.13
CA ARG A 132 7.41 -8.85 1.95
C ARG A 132 6.13 -8.33 1.30
N PHE A 133 6.25 -7.32 0.43
CA PHE A 133 5.15 -6.66 -0.28
C PHE A 133 5.38 -6.64 -1.80
N PRO A 134 5.54 -7.80 -2.45
CA PRO A 134 5.80 -7.87 -3.89
C PRO A 134 4.61 -7.36 -4.75
N ASP A 135 3.44 -7.29 -4.13
CA ASP A 135 2.16 -6.85 -4.68
C ASP A 135 1.95 -5.32 -4.61
N VAL A 136 2.74 -4.61 -3.79
CA VAL A 136 2.67 -3.15 -3.67
C VAL A 136 3.85 -2.50 -4.39
N LYS A 137 3.57 -1.57 -5.30
CA LYS A 137 4.58 -0.85 -6.06
C LYS A 137 4.44 0.65 -5.86
N VAL A 138 5.54 1.38 -5.93
CA VAL A 138 5.49 2.84 -6.00
C VAL A 138 5.79 3.29 -7.42
N VAL A 139 4.82 3.94 -8.04
CA VAL A 139 4.89 4.42 -9.42
C VAL A 139 4.72 5.93 -9.46
N ARG A 140 5.33 6.58 -10.46
CA ARG A 140 5.04 7.98 -10.75
C ARG A 140 3.93 8.04 -11.81
N LEU A 141 2.82 8.68 -11.47
CA LEU A 141 1.73 8.98 -12.41
C LEU A 141 1.83 10.43 -12.89
N ALA A 142 1.59 10.65 -14.18
CA ALA A 142 1.43 11.99 -14.72
C ALA A 142 0.05 12.55 -14.33
N ALA A 143 -0.06 13.87 -14.21
CA ALA A 143 -1.36 14.51 -14.04
C ALA A 143 -2.20 14.30 -15.30
N ARG A 144 -3.49 13.96 -15.13
CA ARG A 144 -4.39 13.69 -16.25
C ARG A 144 -5.64 14.54 -16.15
N ARG A 145 -6.15 15.00 -17.28
CA ARG A 145 -7.37 15.79 -17.36
C ARG A 145 -8.51 14.98 -17.93
N GLY A 146 -9.70 15.18 -17.41
CA GLY A 146 -10.90 14.49 -17.86
C GLY A 146 -12.16 15.20 -17.41
N VAL A 147 -13.24 14.44 -17.36
CA VAL A 147 -14.53 14.89 -16.84
C VAL A 147 -14.97 13.96 -15.72
N SER A 148 -15.59 14.50 -14.68
CA SER A 148 -16.13 13.71 -13.57
C SER A 148 -17.56 14.09 -13.26
N LYS A 149 -18.27 13.17 -12.59
CA LYS A 149 -19.62 13.40 -12.08
C LYS A 149 -19.80 12.67 -10.76
N VAL A 150 -20.44 13.34 -9.82
CA VAL A 150 -20.77 12.77 -8.51
C VAL A 150 -22.13 12.10 -8.59
N TYR A 151 -22.20 10.87 -8.10
CA TYR A 151 -23.42 10.08 -7.96
C TYR A 151 -23.69 9.90 -6.47
N ALA A 152 -24.88 10.28 -6.02
CA ALA A 152 -25.29 10.18 -4.63
C ALA A 152 -26.34 9.08 -4.46
N ALA A 153 -26.37 8.45 -3.27
CA ALA A 153 -27.38 7.48 -2.90
C ALA A 153 -27.61 7.47 -1.37
N GLU A 154 -28.77 6.97 -0.95
CA GLU A 154 -29.11 6.82 0.47
C GLU A 154 -28.33 5.68 1.18
N GLN A 155 -27.81 4.70 0.42
CA GLN A 155 -27.07 3.55 0.94
C GLN A 155 -25.64 3.54 0.41
N GLU A 156 -24.68 3.33 1.32
CA GLU A 156 -23.25 3.14 1.02
C GLU A 156 -22.99 1.93 0.14
N LYS A 157 -23.60 0.80 0.49
CA LYS A 157 -23.26 -0.49 -0.08
C LYS A 157 -23.71 -0.56 -1.55
N GLY A 158 -22.74 -0.66 -2.45
CA GLY A 158 -22.98 -0.79 -3.90
C GLY A 158 -23.18 0.55 -4.62
N ILE A 159 -22.90 1.68 -3.96
CA ILE A 159 -22.94 3.00 -4.61
C ILE A 159 -21.95 3.07 -5.78
N GLU A 160 -20.80 2.43 -5.66
CA GLU A 160 -19.78 2.35 -6.69
C GLU A 160 -20.30 1.64 -7.95
N GLU A 161 -21.01 0.53 -7.79
CA GLU A 161 -21.59 -0.23 -8.92
C GLU A 161 -22.70 0.56 -9.61
N ILE A 162 -23.54 1.25 -8.83
CA ILE A 162 -24.61 2.10 -9.35
C ILE A 162 -24.01 3.28 -10.12
N ALA A 163 -23.01 3.96 -9.56
CA ALA A 163 -22.34 5.10 -10.16
C ALA A 163 -21.68 4.71 -11.50
N LEU A 164 -20.91 3.63 -11.53
CA LEU A 164 -20.23 3.13 -12.73
C LEU A 164 -21.22 2.70 -13.82
N ARG A 165 -22.30 2.00 -13.46
CA ARG A 165 -23.34 1.61 -14.41
C ARG A 165 -24.00 2.85 -15.02
N SER A 166 -24.37 3.81 -14.18
CA SER A 166 -25.04 5.04 -14.61
C SER A 166 -24.15 5.88 -15.51
N ALA A 167 -22.87 6.04 -15.12
CA ALA A 167 -21.85 6.69 -15.95
C ALA A 167 -21.68 5.98 -17.29
N GLY A 168 -21.60 4.64 -17.30
CA GLY A 168 -21.49 3.86 -18.53
C GLY A 168 -22.66 4.04 -19.49
N GLU A 169 -23.90 4.02 -18.99
CA GLU A 169 -25.12 4.26 -19.79
C GLU A 169 -25.15 5.70 -20.35
N GLU A 170 -24.78 6.68 -19.53
CA GLU A 170 -24.68 8.08 -19.93
C GLU A 170 -23.63 8.30 -21.02
N LEU A 171 -22.45 7.67 -20.92
CA LEU A 171 -21.40 7.75 -21.93
C LEU A 171 -21.82 7.05 -23.24
N ALA A 172 -22.42 5.86 -23.13
CA ALA A 172 -22.87 5.09 -24.28
C ALA A 172 -23.95 5.82 -25.10
N SER A 173 -24.91 6.47 -24.42
CA SER A 173 -25.96 7.27 -25.08
C SER A 173 -25.41 8.44 -25.90
N ARG A 174 -24.20 8.90 -25.58
CA ARG A 174 -23.48 9.98 -26.27
C ARG A 174 -22.51 9.46 -27.34
N GLY A 175 -22.50 8.15 -27.60
CA GLY A 175 -21.64 7.52 -28.60
C GLY A 175 -20.17 7.44 -28.19
N MET A 176 -19.85 7.63 -26.90
CA MET A 176 -18.50 7.46 -26.39
C MET A 176 -18.22 5.99 -26.09
N ASP A 177 -17.09 5.51 -26.59
CA ASP A 177 -16.62 4.16 -26.35
C ASP A 177 -15.83 4.10 -25.05
N ALA A 178 -16.49 3.63 -23.98
CA ALA A 178 -15.89 3.47 -22.66
C ALA A 178 -14.66 2.53 -22.65
N SER A 179 -14.48 1.67 -23.68
CA SER A 179 -13.29 0.83 -23.81
C SER A 179 -12.03 1.60 -24.22
N ARG A 180 -12.20 2.84 -24.73
CA ARG A 180 -11.10 3.75 -25.09
C ARG A 180 -10.82 4.80 -24.02
N MET A 181 -11.47 4.69 -22.87
CA MET A 181 -11.39 5.66 -21.78
C MET A 181 -10.90 4.97 -20.52
N ALA A 182 -10.05 5.66 -19.76
CA ALA A 182 -9.69 5.24 -18.43
C ALA A 182 -10.77 5.71 -17.46
N LEU A 183 -11.34 4.78 -16.70
CA LEU A 183 -12.37 5.03 -15.70
C LEU A 183 -11.72 5.06 -14.32
N PHE A 184 -12.03 6.09 -13.56
CA PHE A 184 -11.57 6.28 -12.20
C PHE A 184 -12.76 6.52 -11.27
N GLY A 185 -12.59 6.20 -9.99
CA GLY A 185 -13.56 6.57 -8.98
C GLY A 185 -12.97 6.72 -7.59
N TRP A 186 -13.69 7.43 -6.74
CA TRP A 186 -13.39 7.62 -5.32
C TRP A 186 -14.67 7.97 -4.54
N ASN A 187 -14.65 7.65 -3.25
CA ASN A 187 -15.71 8.04 -2.32
C ASN A 187 -15.69 9.56 -2.08
N VAL A 188 -16.89 10.15 -1.97
CA VAL A 188 -17.09 11.56 -1.63
C VAL A 188 -17.74 11.63 -0.25
N ASP A 189 -17.09 12.37 0.65
CA ASP A 189 -17.56 12.52 2.02
C ASP A 189 -18.91 13.24 2.10
N SER A 190 -19.73 12.81 3.05
CA SER A 190 -21.10 13.30 3.28
C SER A 190 -21.18 14.80 3.57
N ASN A 191 -20.11 15.41 4.10
CA ASN A 191 -20.04 16.84 4.38
C ASN A 191 -20.09 17.72 3.11
N GLU A 192 -19.88 17.14 1.92
CA GLU A 192 -19.95 17.84 0.63
C GLU A 192 -21.26 17.57 -0.14
N LEU A 193 -22.19 16.79 0.45
CA LEU A 193 -23.41 16.31 -0.22
C LEU A 193 -24.69 16.66 0.55
N THR A 194 -25.79 16.80 -0.19
CA THR A 194 -27.15 16.90 0.40
C THR A 194 -27.73 15.54 0.80
N GLU A 195 -27.14 14.44 0.30
CA GLU A 195 -27.50 13.05 0.61
C GLU A 195 -26.39 12.37 1.42
N ALA A 196 -26.69 11.22 2.03
CA ALA A 196 -25.85 10.62 3.06
C ALA A 196 -24.45 10.20 2.58
N GLN A 197 -24.30 9.79 1.31
CA GLN A 197 -23.03 9.35 0.73
C GLN A 197 -22.97 9.55 -0.79
N GLY A 198 -21.76 9.66 -1.35
CA GLY A 198 -21.56 9.79 -2.79
C GLY A 198 -20.30 9.13 -3.30
N TYR A 199 -20.30 8.85 -4.60
CA TYR A 199 -19.19 8.28 -5.34
C TYR A 199 -18.96 9.11 -6.60
N GLU A 200 -17.75 9.62 -6.78
CA GLU A 200 -17.39 10.38 -7.97
C GLU A 200 -16.76 9.46 -9.00
N VAL A 201 -17.27 9.50 -10.22
CA VAL A 201 -16.69 8.77 -11.36
C VAL A 201 -16.02 9.78 -12.27
N ALA A 202 -14.75 9.55 -12.58
CA ALA A 202 -13.99 10.33 -13.55
C ALA A 202 -13.67 9.51 -14.79
N VAL A 203 -13.78 10.16 -15.94
CA VAL A 203 -13.53 9.60 -17.26
C VAL A 203 -12.41 10.41 -17.88
N VAL A 204 -11.32 9.71 -18.19
CA VAL A 204 -10.09 10.32 -18.68
C VAL A 204 -9.76 9.70 -20.04
N PRO A 205 -9.38 10.49 -21.05
CA PRO A 205 -8.97 9.95 -22.33
C PRO A 205 -7.70 9.11 -22.18
N SER A 206 -7.56 8.07 -23.00
CA SER A 206 -6.37 7.21 -22.96
C SER A 206 -5.13 7.87 -23.56
N ASP A 207 -5.31 8.89 -24.40
CA ASP A 207 -4.24 9.69 -25.00
C ASP A 207 -4.17 11.09 -24.36
N ASP A 208 -2.97 11.51 -23.94
CA ASP A 208 -2.69 12.80 -23.25
C ASP A 208 -3.03 14.07 -24.09
N GLY A 209 -3.52 13.91 -25.33
CA GLY A 209 -3.81 15.00 -26.26
C GLY A 209 -5.29 15.26 -26.53
N ASP A 210 -6.19 14.39 -26.07
CA ASP A 210 -7.62 14.54 -26.31
C ASP A 210 -8.27 15.31 -25.14
N GLU A 211 -8.73 16.55 -25.37
CA GLU A 211 -9.55 17.25 -24.39
C GLU A 211 -10.99 16.72 -24.44
N LEU A 212 -11.43 16.06 -23.37
CA LEU A 212 -12.85 15.79 -23.14
C LEU A 212 -13.52 17.10 -22.68
N LEU A 213 -14.43 17.62 -23.50
CA LEU A 213 -15.30 18.71 -23.09
C LEU A 213 -16.28 18.21 -22.02
N PRO A 214 -16.63 19.04 -21.02
CA PRO A 214 -17.65 18.68 -20.05
C PRO A 214 -18.92 18.25 -20.76
N LEU A 215 -19.43 17.10 -20.34
CA LEU A 215 -20.72 16.61 -20.79
C LEU A 215 -21.78 17.46 -20.06
N ASP A 216 -22.81 17.92 -20.76
CA ASP A 216 -23.94 18.55 -20.06
C ASP A 216 -24.54 17.57 -19.01
N ASP A 217 -25.44 18.03 -18.14
CA ASP A 217 -26.11 17.22 -17.09
C ASP A 217 -25.22 16.79 -15.90
N GLY A 218 -24.40 17.71 -15.40
CA GLY A 218 -23.71 17.58 -14.13
C GLY A 218 -22.31 16.96 -14.20
N TRP A 219 -21.77 16.73 -15.41
CA TRP A 219 -20.34 16.45 -15.55
C TRP A 219 -19.54 17.74 -15.49
N ARG A 220 -18.40 17.69 -14.81
CA ARG A 220 -17.50 18.82 -14.61
C ARG A 220 -16.08 18.45 -15.08
N PRO A 221 -15.28 19.41 -15.57
CA PRO A 221 -13.86 19.17 -15.79
C PRO A 221 -13.19 18.73 -14.49
N CYS A 222 -12.33 17.72 -14.55
CA CYS A 222 -11.55 17.26 -13.43
C CYS A 222 -10.08 17.08 -13.81
N GLU A 223 -9.19 17.24 -12.83
CA GLU A 223 -7.76 16.93 -12.97
C GLU A 223 -7.40 15.87 -11.92
N LEU A 224 -6.93 14.71 -12.39
CA LEU A 224 -6.33 13.71 -11.54
C LEU A 224 -4.88 14.14 -11.26
N PRO A 225 -4.51 14.38 -9.99
CA PRO A 225 -3.19 14.89 -9.67
C PRO A 225 -2.11 13.89 -10.10
N GLY A 226 -1.01 14.42 -10.65
CA GLY A 226 0.21 13.65 -10.86
C GLY A 226 1.00 13.55 -9.56
N GLY A 227 1.94 12.61 -9.49
CA GLY A 227 2.72 12.41 -8.27
C GLY A 227 3.26 10.99 -8.13
N LEU A 228 3.71 10.67 -6.92
CA LEU A 228 4.04 9.30 -6.55
C LEU A 228 2.80 8.64 -5.96
N TYR A 229 2.56 7.40 -6.37
CA TYR A 229 1.43 6.60 -5.93
C TYR A 229 1.93 5.23 -5.50
N ALA A 230 1.51 4.79 -4.32
CA ALA A 230 1.55 3.39 -3.94
C ALA A 230 0.36 2.69 -4.61
N VAL A 231 0.64 1.64 -5.37
CA VAL A 231 -0.34 0.92 -6.17
C VAL A 231 -0.38 -0.54 -5.79
N THR A 232 -1.60 -1.06 -5.67
CA THR A 232 -1.90 -2.49 -5.60
C THR A 232 -3.14 -2.77 -6.44
N TYR A 233 -3.58 -4.02 -6.47
CA TYR A 233 -4.73 -4.40 -7.27
C TYR A 233 -5.65 -5.37 -6.55
N ALA A 234 -6.94 -5.19 -6.80
CA ALA A 234 -7.99 -6.09 -6.35
C ALA A 234 -8.80 -6.61 -7.55
N PRO A 235 -9.30 -7.86 -7.52
CA PRO A 235 -10.39 -8.30 -8.38
C PRO A 235 -11.61 -7.37 -8.24
N ALA A 236 -12.33 -7.14 -9.32
CA ALA A 236 -13.58 -6.39 -9.25
C ALA A 236 -14.71 -7.22 -8.62
N GLY A 237 -15.58 -6.55 -7.84
CA GLY A 237 -16.83 -7.13 -7.33
C GLY A 237 -16.93 -7.11 -5.81
N ASP A 238 -16.24 -8.02 -5.12
CA ASP A 238 -16.41 -8.18 -3.67
C ASP A 238 -15.72 -7.05 -2.90
N GLY A 239 -16.52 -6.18 -2.28
CA GLY A 239 -16.05 -5.06 -1.47
C GLY A 239 -15.07 -5.47 -0.36
N ALA A 240 -15.22 -6.67 0.22
CA ALA A 240 -14.30 -7.15 1.25
C ALA A 240 -12.89 -7.42 0.70
N VAL A 241 -12.78 -7.81 -0.57
CA VAL A 241 -11.48 -8.04 -1.23
C VAL A 241 -10.80 -6.71 -1.59
N ILE A 242 -11.60 -5.72 -1.99
CA ILE A 242 -11.12 -4.35 -2.25
C ILE A 242 -10.64 -3.72 -0.94
N GLU A 243 -11.40 -3.85 0.14
CA GLU A 243 -11.04 -3.39 1.49
C GLU A 243 -9.75 -4.05 2.00
N ALA A 244 -9.62 -5.37 1.82
CA ALA A 244 -8.39 -6.09 2.16
C ALA A 244 -7.17 -5.55 1.38
N ALA A 245 -7.34 -5.21 0.10
CA ALA A 245 -6.27 -4.63 -0.71
C ALA A 245 -5.93 -3.17 -0.30
N TRP A 246 -6.90 -2.37 0.14
CA TRP A 246 -6.64 -1.08 0.75
C TRP A 246 -5.89 -1.21 2.08
N ASN A 247 -6.31 -2.13 2.95
CA ASN A 247 -5.63 -2.44 4.21
C ASN A 247 -4.18 -2.91 3.98
N ARG A 248 -3.94 -3.67 2.92
CA ARG A 248 -2.60 -4.11 2.51
C ARG A 248 -1.65 -2.93 2.26
N ILE A 249 -2.13 -1.86 1.61
CA ILE A 249 -1.33 -0.64 1.40
C ILE A 249 -1.25 0.17 2.71
N VAL A 250 -2.39 0.52 3.28
CA VAL A 250 -2.48 1.57 4.32
C VAL A 250 -2.03 1.06 5.69
N SER A 251 -2.47 -0.14 6.06
CA SER A 251 -2.28 -0.69 7.40
C SER A 251 -1.03 -1.54 7.51
N GLU A 252 -0.60 -2.18 6.42
CA GLU A 252 0.55 -3.10 6.44
C GLU A 252 1.81 -2.52 5.79
N TRP A 253 1.73 -2.07 4.53
CA TRP A 253 2.90 -1.62 3.75
C TRP A 253 3.36 -0.21 4.15
N LEU A 254 2.46 0.77 4.17
CA LEU A 254 2.78 2.18 4.36
C LEU A 254 3.57 2.43 5.65
N PRO A 255 3.21 1.85 6.82
CA PRO A 255 3.96 2.05 8.07
C PRO A 255 5.40 1.50 8.05
N GLN A 256 5.71 0.61 7.10
CA GLN A 256 7.03 -0.02 6.94
C GLN A 256 7.80 0.53 5.74
N SER A 257 7.17 1.38 4.93
CA SER A 257 7.71 1.91 3.68
C SER A 257 8.57 3.17 3.91
N ALA A 258 9.27 3.64 2.87
CA ALA A 258 9.94 4.93 2.90
C ALA A 258 9.00 6.13 2.63
N PHE A 259 7.69 5.91 2.67
CA PHE A 259 6.67 6.82 2.21
C PHE A 259 5.65 7.16 3.30
N GLU A 260 5.03 8.32 3.14
CA GLU A 260 3.87 8.74 3.92
C GLU A 260 2.71 9.08 2.95
N MET A 261 1.47 8.93 3.43
CA MET A 261 0.30 9.32 2.67
C MET A 261 0.35 10.84 2.43
N GLU A 262 0.30 11.27 1.18
CA GLU A 262 0.35 12.69 0.83
C GLU A 262 -0.98 13.38 1.15
N ARG A 263 -2.09 12.70 0.83
CA ARG A 263 -3.46 13.17 1.04
C ARG A 263 -4.41 11.98 1.12
N PRO A 264 -5.55 12.08 1.85
CA PRO A 264 -6.55 11.02 1.96
C PRO A 264 -7.39 10.94 0.67
N PHE A 265 -6.78 10.52 -0.43
CA PHE A 265 -7.42 10.43 -1.75
C PHE A 265 -7.26 9.00 -2.27
N PHE A 266 -8.29 8.18 -2.06
CA PHE A 266 -8.32 6.76 -2.40
C PHE A 266 -8.80 6.59 -3.83
N LEU A 267 -7.87 6.68 -4.77
CA LEU A 267 -8.17 6.64 -6.18
C LEU A 267 -8.24 5.20 -6.68
N GLU A 268 -9.34 4.84 -7.34
CA GLU A 268 -9.56 3.52 -7.92
C GLU A 268 -9.59 3.63 -9.44
N GLU A 269 -8.72 2.92 -10.15
CA GLU A 269 -8.75 2.80 -11.60
C GLU A 269 -9.41 1.48 -12.02
N TYR A 270 -10.48 1.58 -12.80
CA TYR A 270 -11.30 0.46 -13.23
C TYR A 270 -10.79 -0.12 -14.54
N GLN A 271 -10.16 -1.30 -14.47
CA GLN A 271 -9.61 -1.97 -15.63
C GLN A 271 -10.66 -2.86 -16.29
N GLN A 272 -11.00 -2.52 -17.52
CA GLN A 272 -12.00 -3.21 -18.33
C GLN A 272 -11.35 -4.24 -19.25
N PHE A 273 -12.02 -5.38 -19.42
CA PHE A 273 -11.68 -6.41 -20.41
C PHE A 273 -12.95 -6.82 -21.16
N ASN A 274 -12.96 -6.68 -22.49
CA ASN A 274 -14.14 -6.93 -23.34
C ASN A 274 -15.42 -6.19 -22.85
N GLY A 275 -15.28 -4.93 -22.41
CA GLY A 275 -16.38 -4.12 -21.93
C GLY A 275 -16.93 -4.49 -20.54
N LYS A 276 -16.22 -5.34 -19.77
CA LYS A 276 -16.54 -5.65 -18.38
C LYS A 276 -15.39 -5.27 -17.47
N ILE A 277 -15.69 -4.65 -16.33
CA ILE A 277 -14.70 -4.38 -15.29
C ILE A 277 -14.24 -5.73 -14.72
N ALA A 278 -12.94 -6.00 -14.81
CA ALA A 278 -12.35 -7.25 -14.34
C ALA A 278 -11.49 -7.06 -13.09
N ARG A 279 -10.89 -5.87 -12.93
CA ARG A 279 -9.90 -5.59 -11.89
C ARG A 279 -9.92 -4.10 -11.54
N LEU A 280 -9.55 -3.78 -10.31
CA LEU A 280 -9.27 -2.43 -9.84
C LEU A 280 -7.77 -2.29 -9.58
N LYS A 281 -7.19 -1.17 -10.00
CA LYS A 281 -5.89 -0.71 -9.54
C LYS A 281 -6.13 0.39 -8.49
N LEU A 282 -5.74 0.10 -7.26
CA LEU A 282 -5.90 0.98 -6.12
C LEU A 282 -4.66 1.87 -6.03
N CYS A 283 -4.86 3.18 -6.01
CA CYS A 283 -3.81 4.18 -6.10
C CYS A 283 -3.86 5.11 -4.88
N LEU A 284 -2.92 4.95 -3.94
CA LEU A 284 -2.74 5.86 -2.80
C LEU A 284 -1.67 6.90 -3.11
N PRO A 285 -1.97 8.21 -3.15
CA PRO A 285 -0.95 9.24 -3.29
C PRO A 285 0.00 9.21 -2.10
N VAL A 286 1.29 9.12 -2.39
CA VAL A 286 2.34 9.06 -1.40
C VAL A 286 3.42 10.09 -1.71
N ARG A 287 4.06 10.59 -0.66
CA ARG A 287 5.29 11.36 -0.79
C ARG A 287 6.40 10.62 -0.06
N ARG A 288 7.61 10.71 -0.60
CA ARG A 288 8.77 10.13 0.07
C ARG A 288 8.99 10.89 1.37
N HIS A 289 9.15 10.16 2.46
CA HIS A 289 9.49 10.74 3.75
C HIS A 289 10.81 11.52 3.59
N ALA A 290 10.75 12.84 3.74
CA ALA A 290 11.92 13.72 3.60
C ALA A 290 12.86 13.65 4.81
N ARG A 291 12.45 12.97 5.88
CA ARG A 291 13.26 12.88 7.09
C ARG A 291 14.29 11.79 6.91
N ILE A 292 15.55 12.20 6.89
CA ILE A 292 16.65 11.38 7.37
C ILE A 292 16.37 11.19 8.87
N GLU A 293 15.60 10.16 9.21
CA GLU A 293 15.45 9.72 10.59
C GLU A 293 16.83 9.35 11.11
N THR A 294 17.44 10.29 11.82
CA THR A 294 18.78 10.17 12.35
C THR A 294 18.65 9.53 13.72
N ILE A 295 19.24 8.36 13.90
CA ILE A 295 19.38 7.75 15.22
C ILE A 295 20.31 8.66 16.02
N ARG A 296 19.78 9.22 17.11
CA ARG A 296 20.52 10.09 18.04
C ARG A 296 21.03 9.27 19.21
N PHE A 297 22.18 9.62 19.74
CA PHE A 297 22.72 9.04 20.98
C PHE A 297 22.51 10.03 22.10
N GLU A 298 21.77 9.60 23.12
CA GLU A 298 21.39 10.47 24.21
C GLU A 298 21.63 9.76 25.53
N GLU A 299 22.37 10.41 26.42
CA GLU A 299 22.50 10.00 27.81
C GLU A 299 21.23 10.43 28.56
N ARG A 300 20.57 9.49 29.23
CA ARG A 300 19.30 9.72 29.92
C ARG A 300 19.45 9.42 31.41
N GLN A 301 18.79 10.23 32.23
CA GLN A 301 18.66 9.95 33.66
C GLN A 301 17.64 8.83 33.89
N PRO A 302 17.72 8.09 35.01
CA PRO A 302 16.69 7.13 35.38
C PRO A 302 15.33 7.81 35.51
N GLU A 303 14.29 7.19 34.96
CA GLU A 303 12.92 7.74 34.97
C GLU A 303 12.01 6.91 35.88
N ARG A 304 11.13 7.58 36.62
CA ARG A 304 10.11 6.93 37.45
C ARG A 304 8.92 6.54 36.58
N ALA A 305 8.46 5.30 36.70
CA ALA A 305 7.30 4.84 35.96
C ALA A 305 6.44 3.83 36.73
N ILE A 306 5.19 3.67 36.32
CA ILE A 306 4.37 2.49 36.62
C ILE A 306 4.32 1.65 35.35
N VAL A 307 4.62 0.36 35.46
CA VAL A 307 4.69 -0.56 34.32
C VAL A 307 3.62 -1.64 34.46
N PHE A 308 2.78 -1.77 33.45
CA PHE A 308 1.72 -2.78 33.39
C PHE A 308 2.10 -3.80 32.32
N ARG A 309 2.65 -4.95 32.75
CA ARG A 309 3.02 -6.06 31.86
C ARG A 309 1.88 -7.08 31.78
N ALA A 310 1.56 -7.51 30.56
CA ALA A 310 0.65 -8.62 30.31
C ALA A 310 1.18 -9.53 29.19
N GLU A 311 0.83 -10.81 29.26
CA GLU A 311 1.25 -11.84 28.31
C GLU A 311 0.06 -12.45 27.55
N GLY A 312 0.34 -13.01 26.37
CA GLY A 312 -0.63 -13.71 25.53
C GLY A 312 -1.24 -12.84 24.41
N ASP A 313 -2.11 -13.44 23.60
CA ASP A 313 -2.69 -12.83 22.39
C ASP A 313 -3.51 -11.55 22.66
N ASP A 314 -4.01 -11.40 23.90
CA ASP A 314 -4.76 -10.24 24.40
C ASP A 314 -3.94 -9.36 25.35
N GLY A 315 -2.61 -9.53 25.39
CA GLY A 315 -1.71 -8.82 26.29
C GLY A 315 -1.80 -7.30 26.17
N VAL A 316 -1.96 -6.77 24.95
CA VAL A 316 -2.12 -5.32 24.71
C VAL A 316 -3.34 -4.79 25.47
N SER A 317 -4.51 -5.39 25.26
CA SER A 317 -5.76 -4.94 25.89
C SER A 317 -5.73 -5.08 27.41
N LYS A 318 -5.08 -6.13 27.94
CA LYS A 318 -4.95 -6.33 29.38
C LYS A 318 -4.06 -5.28 30.04
N ALA A 319 -2.90 -4.98 29.44
CA ALA A 319 -1.99 -3.97 29.95
C ALA A 319 -2.62 -2.57 29.90
N ASP A 320 -3.31 -2.26 28.79
CA ASP A 320 -4.05 -1.01 28.61
C ASP A 320 -5.16 -0.82 29.65
N GLN A 321 -6.04 -1.81 29.81
CA GLN A 321 -7.11 -1.79 30.81
C GLN A 321 -6.59 -1.63 32.24
N ALA A 322 -5.49 -2.30 32.58
CA ALA A 322 -4.88 -2.19 33.90
C ALA A 322 -4.33 -0.77 34.15
N SER A 323 -3.72 -0.16 33.13
CA SER A 323 -3.18 1.20 33.20
C SER A 323 -4.29 2.25 33.34
N VAL A 324 -5.39 2.11 32.59
CA VAL A 324 -6.55 3.00 32.65
C VAL A 324 -7.22 2.89 34.01
N ALA A 325 -7.47 1.67 34.50
CA ALA A 325 -8.05 1.45 35.82
C ALA A 325 -7.18 2.04 36.95
N TRP A 326 -5.85 1.99 36.80
CA TRP A 326 -4.93 2.62 37.74
C TRP A 326 -5.00 4.15 37.71
N LEU A 327 -5.06 4.75 36.52
CA LEU A 327 -5.19 6.20 36.34
C LEU A 327 -6.51 6.71 36.94
N GLU A 328 -7.63 6.05 36.64
CA GLU A 328 -8.94 6.39 37.20
C GLU A 328 -8.96 6.28 38.72
N ARG A 329 -8.43 5.19 39.26
CA ARG A 329 -8.37 4.94 40.71
C ARG A 329 -7.55 6.00 41.46
N ASN A 330 -6.51 6.54 40.82
CA ASN A 330 -5.66 7.59 41.39
C ASN A 330 -6.13 9.01 41.02
N GLY A 331 -7.20 9.17 40.22
CA GLY A 331 -7.70 10.47 39.79
C GLY A 331 -6.76 11.20 38.82
N LEU A 332 -6.01 10.47 38.01
CA LEU A 332 -4.95 10.97 37.12
C LEU A 332 -5.25 10.79 35.63
N ALA A 333 -6.46 10.36 35.26
CA ALA A 333 -6.81 10.05 33.87
C ALA A 333 -6.60 11.22 32.89
N ASP A 334 -6.83 12.47 33.34
CA ASP A 334 -6.67 13.68 32.55
C ASP A 334 -5.40 14.48 32.91
N ASP A 335 -4.46 13.90 33.67
CA ASP A 335 -3.26 14.60 34.11
C ASP A 335 -2.17 14.57 33.03
N GLU A 336 -2.04 15.67 32.29
CA GLU A 336 -1.08 15.85 31.20
C GLU A 336 0.40 15.70 31.62
N ARG A 337 0.69 15.71 32.93
CA ARG A 337 2.04 15.48 33.44
C ARG A 337 2.45 14.01 33.37
N ILE A 338 1.48 13.09 33.24
CA ILE A 338 1.76 11.66 33.08
C ILE A 338 2.12 11.38 31.62
N GLY A 339 3.38 10.99 31.41
CA GLY A 339 3.81 10.52 30.10
C GLY A 339 3.30 9.10 29.84
N VAL A 340 2.99 8.78 28.59
CA VAL A 340 2.59 7.42 28.20
C VAL A 340 3.65 6.81 27.29
N GLY A 341 3.86 5.51 27.45
CA GLY A 341 4.80 4.73 26.67
C GLY A 341 4.42 3.27 26.57
N MET A 342 5.22 2.54 25.81
CA MET A 342 5.05 1.10 25.66
C MET A 342 6.39 0.40 25.48
N SER A 343 6.39 -0.89 25.79
CA SER A 343 7.45 -1.84 25.45
C SER A 343 6.79 -3.18 25.09
N CYS A 344 7.48 -4.02 24.32
CA CYS A 344 7.03 -5.38 24.07
C CYS A 344 8.20 -6.32 23.76
N GLY A 345 7.91 -7.62 23.76
CA GLY A 345 8.88 -8.63 23.34
C GLY A 345 9.36 -8.42 21.90
N PHE A 346 10.68 -8.46 21.69
CA PHE A 346 11.33 -8.36 20.37
C PHE A 346 12.51 -9.36 20.30
N PRO A 347 12.76 -10.06 19.17
CA PRO A 347 12.15 -9.92 17.83
C PRO A 347 10.73 -10.50 17.70
N PRO A 348 9.97 -10.10 16.65
CA PRO A 348 8.58 -10.55 16.45
C PRO A 348 8.52 -12.07 16.25
N GLY A 349 7.78 -12.76 17.12
CA GLY A 349 7.58 -14.21 17.05
C GLY A 349 8.36 -15.04 18.08
N GLU A 350 9.27 -14.43 18.85
CA GLU A 350 10.05 -15.14 19.89
C GLU A 350 9.65 -14.81 21.34
N VAL A 351 8.88 -13.74 21.62
CA VAL A 351 8.52 -13.34 23.00
C VAL A 351 7.09 -12.81 23.13
N THR A 352 6.50 -13.01 24.32
CA THR A 352 5.06 -13.21 24.61
C THR A 352 4.37 -12.09 25.42
N TYR A 353 4.99 -10.92 25.58
CA TYR A 353 4.48 -9.86 26.47
C TYR A 353 4.36 -8.47 25.81
N TYR A 354 3.47 -7.66 26.39
CA TYR A 354 3.27 -6.24 26.10
C TYR A 354 3.24 -5.44 27.40
N GLU A 355 3.80 -4.24 27.38
CA GLU A 355 3.83 -3.32 28.51
C GLU A 355 3.24 -1.95 28.14
N VAL A 356 2.40 -1.43 29.02
CA VAL A 356 2.09 0.00 29.08
C VAL A 356 2.92 0.63 30.18
N ILE A 357 3.57 1.74 29.87
CA ILE A 357 4.47 2.47 30.77
C ILE A 357 3.86 3.85 31.02
N LEU A 358 3.57 4.17 32.29
CA LEU A 358 3.16 5.49 32.72
C LEU A 358 4.35 6.20 33.38
N PHE A 359 4.94 7.17 32.69
CA PHE A 359 6.05 7.97 33.19
C PHE A 359 5.54 9.01 34.19
N LEU A 360 6.05 8.93 35.42
CA LEU A 360 5.67 9.83 36.50
C LEU A 360 6.56 11.09 36.49
N PRO A 361 6.02 12.26 36.86
CA PRO A 361 6.84 13.46 37.06
C PRO A 361 7.79 13.28 38.26
N ASP A 362 8.93 13.97 38.21
CA ASP A 362 9.96 13.88 39.25
C ASP A 362 9.44 14.35 40.61
N GLU A 363 8.54 15.34 40.65
CA GLU A 363 7.99 15.92 41.87
C GLU A 363 6.46 16.06 41.81
N GLY A 364 5.80 15.99 42.99
CA GLY A 364 4.44 16.50 43.16
C GLY A 364 3.28 15.51 42.95
N LEU A 365 3.54 14.21 42.73
CA LEU A 365 2.49 13.19 42.69
C LEU A 365 2.42 12.41 44.02
N GLN A 366 1.28 12.47 44.70
CA GLN A 366 1.01 11.62 45.87
C GLN A 366 0.38 10.32 45.40
N LEU A 367 1.12 9.22 45.54
CA LEU A 367 0.62 7.89 45.23
C LEU A 367 -0.04 7.27 46.47
N MET A 368 -1.02 6.39 46.24
CA MET A 368 -1.59 5.59 47.32
C MET A 368 -0.56 4.63 47.92
N GLU A 369 -0.76 4.28 49.19
CA GLU A 369 0.14 3.40 49.93
C GLU A 369 0.14 1.98 49.33
N GLY A 370 1.31 1.45 49.00
CA GLY A 370 1.48 0.11 48.40
C GLY A 370 1.68 0.09 46.88
N GLU A 371 1.63 1.24 46.20
CA GLU A 371 1.94 1.33 44.77
C GLU A 371 3.43 1.08 44.49
N SER A 372 3.75 0.13 43.60
CA SER A 372 5.13 -0.19 43.22
C SER A 372 5.60 0.69 42.06
N VAL A 373 6.43 1.69 42.37
CA VAL A 373 7.10 2.51 41.35
C VAL A 373 8.31 1.77 40.80
N THR A 374 8.38 1.66 39.48
CA THR A 374 9.51 1.08 38.76
C THR A 374 10.47 2.21 38.35
N MET A 375 11.77 1.97 38.54
CA MET A 375 12.82 2.86 38.04
C MET A 375 13.33 2.32 36.70
N LEU A 376 13.00 3.00 35.61
CA LEU A 376 13.58 2.71 34.31
C LEU A 376 15.04 3.15 34.32
N GLY A 377 15.95 2.26 33.91
CA GLY A 377 17.39 2.48 34.03
C GLY A 377 17.86 3.70 33.23
N GLY A 378 18.68 4.55 33.84
CA GLY A 378 19.41 5.59 33.10
C GLY A 378 20.50 5.02 32.20
N GLY A 379 21.27 5.88 31.55
CA GLY A 379 22.41 5.52 30.71
C GLY A 379 22.26 5.98 29.26
N CYS A 380 23.11 5.44 28.38
CA CYS A 380 23.08 5.77 26.96
C CYS A 380 21.95 5.02 26.23
N TYR A 381 21.25 5.74 25.36
CA TYR A 381 20.21 5.21 24.47
C TYR A 381 20.45 5.65 23.03
N ALA A 382 20.21 4.74 22.10
CA ALA A 382 19.91 5.09 20.72
C ALA A 382 18.44 5.50 20.64
N CYS A 383 18.16 6.70 20.13
CA CYS A 383 16.85 7.30 20.07
C CYS A 383 16.42 7.54 18.62
N LEU A 384 15.22 7.08 18.25
CA LEU A 384 14.61 7.36 16.95
C LEU A 384 13.20 7.93 17.15
N ARG A 385 12.92 9.09 16.55
CA ARG A 385 11.57 9.68 16.55
C ARG A 385 10.81 9.29 15.28
N THR A 386 9.57 8.85 15.46
CA THR A 386 8.61 8.50 14.41
C THR A 386 7.23 9.09 14.73
N ALA A 387 6.30 9.09 13.77
CA ALA A 387 4.90 9.43 14.04
C ALA A 387 4.25 8.40 14.97
N ALA A 388 3.37 8.83 15.89
CA ALA A 388 2.81 7.95 16.93
C ALA A 388 1.88 6.84 16.40
N GLY A 389 1.36 6.96 15.18
CA GLY A 389 0.42 6.00 14.57
C GLY A 389 1.06 4.83 13.80
N GLY A 390 2.39 4.76 13.71
CA GLY A 390 3.10 3.71 12.98
C GLY A 390 3.37 2.45 13.80
N SER A 391 3.60 1.30 13.14
CA SER A 391 4.04 0.07 13.81
C SER A 391 5.47 0.21 14.36
N MET A 392 5.67 -0.11 15.65
CA MET A 392 6.99 -0.04 16.30
C MET A 392 7.95 -1.14 15.82
N THR A 393 7.44 -2.21 15.22
CA THR A 393 8.25 -3.34 14.74
C THR A 393 9.29 -2.91 13.71
N GLY A 394 8.88 -2.11 12.71
CA GLY A 394 9.80 -1.62 11.67
C GLY A 394 10.86 -0.65 12.22
N VAL A 395 10.49 0.13 13.24
CA VAL A 395 11.40 1.04 13.95
C VAL A 395 12.47 0.27 14.70
N LEU A 396 12.08 -0.75 15.47
CA LEU A 396 13.00 -1.60 16.22
C LEU A 396 13.93 -2.40 15.30
N GLU A 397 13.40 -3.01 14.23
CA GLU A 397 14.23 -3.71 13.24
C GLU A 397 15.30 -2.79 12.64
N LYS A 398 14.94 -1.54 12.33
CA LYS A 398 15.87 -0.54 11.81
C LYS A 398 16.96 -0.19 12.84
N MET A 399 16.59 -0.01 14.11
CA MET A 399 17.53 0.31 15.17
C MET A 399 18.47 -0.85 15.49
N HIS A 400 17.94 -2.08 15.57
CA HIS A 400 18.74 -3.29 15.79
C HIS A 400 19.68 -3.59 14.61
N ARG A 401 19.20 -3.47 13.36
CA ARG A 401 20.07 -3.62 12.18
C ARG A 401 21.18 -2.58 12.15
N TRP A 402 20.87 -1.33 12.52
CA TRP A 402 21.90 -0.31 12.65
C TRP A 402 22.91 -0.68 13.73
N LEU A 403 22.46 -1.12 14.91
CA LEU A 403 23.32 -1.57 16.01
C LEU A 403 24.24 -2.73 15.60
N ASP A 404 23.74 -3.70 14.85
CA ASP A 404 24.54 -4.84 14.35
C ASP A 404 25.73 -4.39 13.48
N THR A 405 25.53 -3.29 12.74
CA THR A 405 26.56 -2.70 11.86
C THR A 405 27.37 -1.58 12.52
N SER A 406 27.01 -1.16 13.73
CA SER A 406 27.68 -0.07 14.43
C SER A 406 29.09 -0.47 14.85
N ALA A 407 30.06 0.43 14.62
CA ALA A 407 31.43 0.22 15.04
C ALA A 407 31.59 0.46 16.56
N ASP A 408 30.87 1.45 17.09
CA ASP A 408 31.14 2.05 18.39
C ASP A 408 30.15 1.60 19.49
N TYR A 409 28.97 1.08 19.11
CA TYR A 409 27.90 0.76 20.06
C TYR A 409 27.39 -0.66 19.89
N GLU A 410 26.95 -1.27 20.99
CA GLU A 410 26.25 -2.55 21.01
C GLU A 410 25.01 -2.50 21.92
N PRO A 411 24.02 -3.40 21.72
CA PRO A 411 22.85 -3.47 22.59
C PRO A 411 23.25 -3.69 24.06
N ASP A 412 22.57 -3.00 24.97
CA ASP A 412 22.68 -3.25 26.40
C ASP A 412 21.56 -4.21 26.84
N GLY A 413 21.91 -5.49 27.02
CA GLY A 413 20.96 -6.54 27.40
C GLY A 413 20.50 -6.52 28.86
N GLU A 414 21.00 -5.62 29.70
CA GLU A 414 20.52 -5.46 31.08
C GLU A 414 19.30 -4.53 31.18
N ARG A 415 19.03 -3.74 30.13
CA ARG A 415 17.94 -2.77 30.08
C ARG A 415 16.99 -3.11 28.94
N GLU A 416 15.71 -2.84 29.13
CA GLU A 416 14.70 -3.03 28.09
C GLU A 416 14.50 -1.74 27.27
N TRP A 417 14.26 -1.91 25.98
CA TRP A 417 13.83 -0.80 25.13
C TRP A 417 12.44 -0.35 25.55
N HIS A 418 12.13 0.91 25.25
CA HIS A 418 10.79 1.45 25.47
C HIS A 418 10.53 2.60 24.50
N VAL A 419 9.26 2.95 24.36
CA VAL A 419 8.78 4.09 23.58
C VAL A 419 8.18 5.10 24.53
N ARG A 420 8.42 6.37 24.28
CA ARG A 420 7.70 7.48 24.92
C ARG A 420 6.92 8.25 23.88
N TYR A 421 5.61 8.37 24.08
CA TYR A 421 4.75 9.21 23.27
C TYR A 421 4.84 10.66 23.76
N LEU A 422 4.95 11.58 22.82
CA LEU A 422 5.21 13.00 23.05
C LEU A 422 4.29 13.81 22.14
N LEU A 423 3.79 14.92 22.66
CA LEU A 423 3.02 15.91 21.90
C LEU A 423 3.95 17.03 21.46
N ASP A 424 3.80 17.51 20.23
CA ASP A 424 4.48 18.71 19.74
C ASP A 424 3.49 19.88 19.83
N ASP A 425 3.88 20.96 20.51
CA ASP A 425 3.04 22.17 20.67
C ASP A 425 3.03 23.05 19.41
N SER A 426 3.72 22.66 18.33
CA SER A 426 3.71 23.38 17.06
C SER A 426 2.50 23.01 16.20
N GLU A 427 1.79 24.02 15.67
CA GLU A 427 0.51 23.93 14.93
C GLU A 427 0.50 22.97 13.72
N ASP A 428 1.64 22.42 13.30
CA ASP A 428 1.81 21.61 12.08
C ASP A 428 2.27 20.16 12.30
N GLN A 429 2.52 19.70 13.53
CA GLN A 429 3.01 18.33 13.78
C GLN A 429 2.24 17.65 14.93
N GLY A 430 1.49 16.60 14.61
CA GLY A 430 0.77 15.79 15.60
C GLY A 430 1.69 15.00 16.56
N ALA A 431 1.08 14.08 17.33
CA ALA A 431 1.80 13.25 18.30
C ALA A 431 2.93 12.41 17.67
N PHE A 432 4.07 12.34 18.35
CA PHE A 432 5.23 11.56 17.94
C PHE A 432 5.62 10.52 18.99
N ALA A 433 6.20 9.41 18.54
CA ALA A 433 6.76 8.37 19.38
C ALA A 433 8.29 8.40 19.31
N GLU A 434 8.95 8.48 20.46
CA GLU A 434 10.40 8.37 20.59
C GLU A 434 10.74 6.96 21.06
N CYS A 435 11.25 6.12 20.15
CA CYS A 435 11.77 4.80 20.46
C CYS A 435 13.18 4.93 21.05
N ARG A 436 13.42 4.27 22.18
CA ARG A 436 14.66 4.32 22.94
C ARG A 436 15.18 2.90 23.12
N VAL A 437 16.30 2.58 22.48
CA VAL A 437 16.98 1.29 22.62
C VAL A 437 18.24 1.50 23.47
N PRO A 438 18.36 0.83 24.63
CA PRO A 438 19.55 0.88 25.46
C PRO A 438 20.80 0.42 24.71
N VAL A 439 21.87 1.22 24.81
CA VAL A 439 23.15 0.90 24.18
C VAL A 439 24.30 1.10 25.16
N ARG A 440 25.42 0.45 24.85
CA ARG A 440 26.71 0.65 25.53
C ARG A 440 27.84 0.75 24.51
N LEU A 441 28.96 1.36 24.91
CA LEU A 441 30.13 1.45 24.04
C LEU A 441 30.75 0.07 23.83
N ARG A 442 31.06 -0.25 22.59
CA ARG A 442 31.65 -1.53 22.21
C ARG A 442 33.08 -1.60 22.76
N GLY A 443 33.34 -2.60 23.60
CA GLY A 443 34.67 -2.81 24.20
C GLY A 443 34.85 -2.22 25.61
N GLU A 444 33.84 -1.58 26.20
CA GLU A 444 33.83 -1.33 27.65
C GLU A 444 33.56 -2.63 28.41
N GLN A 445 34.61 -3.36 28.76
CA GLN A 445 34.52 -4.34 29.85
C GLN A 445 34.44 -3.58 31.18
N ARG A 446 33.40 -3.88 31.98
CA ARG A 446 33.23 -3.37 33.35
C ARG A 446 34.56 -3.51 34.13
N ARG A 447 35.08 -2.39 34.63
CA ARG A 447 36.10 -2.39 35.69
C ARG A 447 35.48 -2.74 37.02
#